data_AF-R1GPR5-F1
#
_entry.id   AF-R1GPR5-F1
#
_cell.length_a   1.000
_cell.length_b   1.000
_cell.length_c   1.000
_cell.angle_alpha   90.00
_cell.angle_beta   90.00
_cell.angle_gamma   90.00
#
_symmetry.space_group_name_H-M   'P 1'
#
loop_
_entity.id
_entity.type
_entity.pdbx_description
1 polymer ?
#
loop_
_entity_poly.entity_id
_entity_poly.type
_entity_poly.pdbx_seq_one_letter_code
_entity_poly.pdbx_strand_id
1 'polypeptide(L)'
;AVALGLDRGLRFETPLMWLDKAETWALADTFGQLNLVREQTLTCYNGLIGDGCGTCPACILRRRGLDQYLADRVGVNLRLQHKQGR
;
A
#
# COMPACT_ATOMS: atom_id res chain seq x y z
N ALA A 1 -27.74 4.99 -1.68
CA ALA A 1 -27.71 6.39 -2.15
C ALA A 1 -27.02 6.54 -3.52
N VAL A 2 -25.76 6.11 -3.69
CA VAL A 2 -25.01 6.35 -4.95
C VAL A 2 -25.62 5.69 -6.20
N ALA A 3 -26.00 4.41 -6.14
CA ALA A 3 -26.61 3.73 -7.29
C ALA A 3 -28.00 4.28 -7.67
N LEU A 4 -28.76 4.77 -6.68
CA LEU A 4 -30.09 5.37 -6.88
C LEU A 4 -30.00 6.76 -7.54
N GLY A 5 -28.94 7.53 -7.24
CA GLY A 5 -28.72 8.85 -7.85
C GLY A 5 -28.13 8.81 -9.26
N LEU A 6 -27.50 7.70 -9.65
CA LEU A 6 -26.84 7.54 -10.95
C LEU A 6 -27.58 6.60 -11.91
N ASP A 7 -28.68 5.99 -11.45
CA ASP A 7 -29.45 4.95 -12.17
C ASP A 7 -28.56 3.89 -12.85
N ARG A 8 -27.46 3.54 -12.17
CA ARG A 8 -26.42 2.64 -12.66
C ARG A 8 -25.81 1.86 -11.52
N GLY A 9 -25.63 0.55 -11.75
CA GLY A 9 -24.79 -0.30 -10.89
C GLY A 9 -23.32 0.12 -10.97
N LEU A 10 -22.77 0.58 -9.85
CA LEU A 10 -21.34 0.86 -9.69
C LEU A 10 -20.78 0.01 -8.56
N ARG A 11 -19.59 -0.53 -8.79
CA ARG A 11 -18.85 -1.33 -7.80
C ARG A 11 -17.63 -0.54 -7.33
N PHE A 12 -17.55 -0.31 -6.02
CA PHE A 12 -16.40 0.29 -5.38
C PHE A 12 -15.45 -0.80 -4.91
N GLU A 13 -14.36 -0.96 -5.63
CA GLU A 13 -13.29 -1.87 -5.24
C GLU A 13 -12.35 -1.15 -4.28
N THR A 14 -12.10 -1.76 -3.11
CA THR A 14 -11.23 -1.19 -2.08
C THR A 14 -10.12 -2.19 -1.72
N PRO A 15 -9.20 -2.48 -2.67
CA PRO A 15 -8.23 -3.59 -2.54
C PRO A 15 -7.27 -3.45 -1.35
N LEU A 16 -7.20 -2.26 -0.75
CA LEU A 16 -6.33 -1.95 0.38
C LEU A 16 -7.08 -1.83 1.72
N MET A 17 -8.41 -2.00 1.76
CA MET A 17 -9.25 -1.68 2.94
C MET A 17 -8.75 -2.35 4.22
N TRP A 18 -8.29 -3.60 4.12
CA TRP A 18 -7.88 -4.42 5.27
C TRP A 18 -6.36 -4.61 5.36
N LEU A 19 -5.60 -3.88 4.56
CA LEU A 19 -4.15 -4.03 4.48
C LEU A 19 -3.42 -3.00 5.36
N ASP A 20 -2.42 -3.46 6.09
CA ASP A 20 -1.43 -2.58 6.71
C ASP A 20 -0.40 -2.10 5.67
N LYS A 21 0.57 -1.25 6.09
CA LYS A 21 1.59 -0.75 5.17
C LYS A 21 2.61 -1.79 4.72
N ALA A 22 2.92 -2.79 5.53
CA ALA A 22 3.81 -3.87 5.12
C ALA A 22 3.13 -4.74 4.05
N GLU A 23 1.86 -5.06 4.23
CA GLU A 23 1.05 -5.81 3.27
C GLU A 23 0.84 -5.01 1.97
N THR A 24 0.73 -3.68 2.06
CA THR A 24 0.69 -2.81 0.86
C THR A 24 2.01 -2.88 0.07
N TRP A 25 3.16 -2.97 0.74
CA TRP A 25 4.45 -3.17 0.06
C TRP A 25 4.55 -4.55 -0.58
N ALA A 26 4.13 -5.60 0.15
CA ALA A 26 4.05 -6.95 -0.39
C ALA A 26 3.16 -7.03 -1.63
N LEU A 27 2.05 -6.27 -1.66
CA LEU A 27 1.18 -6.19 -2.83
C LEU A 27 1.89 -5.58 -4.03
N ALA A 28 2.66 -4.50 -3.86
CA ALA A 28 3.46 -3.93 -4.94
C ALA A 28 4.52 -4.91 -5.45
N ASP A 29 5.15 -5.66 -4.55
CA ASP A 29 6.15 -6.68 -4.89
C ASP A 29 5.55 -7.88 -5.63
N THR A 30 4.31 -8.28 -5.30
CA THR A 30 3.58 -9.34 -6.01
C THR A 30 3.40 -9.04 -7.50
N PHE A 31 3.32 -7.75 -7.88
CA PHE A 31 3.27 -7.31 -9.27
C PHE A 31 4.65 -7.00 -9.87
N GLY A 32 5.75 -7.23 -9.14
CA GLY A 32 7.11 -6.89 -9.56
C GLY A 32 7.37 -5.39 -9.64
N GLN A 33 6.54 -4.56 -8.99
CA GLN A 33 6.60 -3.09 -9.07
C GLN A 33 7.08 -2.44 -7.76
N LEU A 34 7.74 -3.20 -6.88
CA LEU A 34 8.24 -2.70 -5.60
C LEU A 34 9.15 -1.46 -5.78
N ASN A 35 10.12 -1.54 -6.68
CA ASN A 35 11.06 -0.44 -6.92
C ASN A 35 10.38 0.78 -7.52
N LEU A 36 9.45 0.59 -8.48
CA LEU A 36 8.68 1.69 -9.05
C LEU A 36 7.88 2.43 -7.97
N VAL A 37 7.15 1.68 -7.14
CA VAL A 37 6.38 2.26 -6.04
C VAL A 37 7.33 2.94 -5.05
N ARG A 38 8.47 2.34 -4.74
CA ARG A 38 9.41 2.90 -3.77
C ARG A 38 10.02 4.20 -4.24
N GLU A 39 10.54 4.25 -5.45
CA GLU A 39 11.43 5.31 -5.93
C GLU A 39 10.70 6.40 -6.70
N GLN A 40 9.53 6.11 -7.28
CA GLN A 40 8.85 7.04 -8.21
C GLN A 40 7.53 7.61 -7.68
N THR A 41 7.12 7.27 -6.45
CA THR A 41 5.89 7.81 -5.86
C THR A 41 6.15 8.86 -4.78
N LEU A 42 5.22 9.80 -4.64
CA LEU A 42 5.24 10.81 -3.61
C LEU A 42 4.28 10.44 -2.47
N THR A 43 4.83 10.27 -1.26
CA THR A 43 4.04 10.14 -0.02
C THR A 43 4.42 11.21 1.00
N CYS A 44 5.60 11.82 0.85
CA CYS A 44 6.10 12.82 1.78
C CYS A 44 5.23 14.09 1.77
N TYR A 45 4.84 14.56 2.95
CA TYR A 45 4.15 15.86 3.11
C TYR A 45 4.96 17.06 2.63
N ASN A 46 6.28 16.94 2.51
CA ASN A 46 7.17 18.01 2.07
C ASN A 46 7.51 17.93 0.57
N GLY A 47 6.82 17.08 -0.21
CA GLY A 47 7.01 17.01 -1.66
C GLY A 47 8.22 16.20 -2.15
N LEU A 48 8.99 15.57 -1.25
CA LEU A 48 10.14 14.74 -1.63
C LEU A 48 9.66 13.34 -2.07
N ILE A 49 10.00 12.98 -3.30
CA ILE A 49 9.70 11.67 -3.90
C ILE A 49 10.53 10.57 -3.23
N GLY A 50 10.08 9.33 -3.32
CA GLY A 50 10.86 8.17 -2.91
C GLY A 50 10.74 7.87 -1.41
N ASP A 51 11.89 7.78 -0.74
CA ASP A 51 11.98 7.63 0.72
C ASP A 51 11.59 8.94 1.47
N GLY A 52 11.53 10.07 0.75
CA GLY A 52 11.05 11.36 1.25
C GLY A 52 11.94 12.00 2.30
N CYS A 53 11.39 12.93 3.10
CA CYS A 53 12.17 13.68 4.10
C CYS A 53 12.58 12.86 5.34
N GLY A 54 12.06 11.64 5.52
CA GLY A 54 12.36 10.78 6.66
C GLY A 54 11.84 11.23 8.05
N THR A 55 11.29 12.44 8.16
CA THR A 55 10.89 13.04 9.45
C THR A 55 9.40 13.31 9.59
N CYS A 56 8.64 13.41 8.49
CA CYS A 56 7.20 13.64 8.57
C CYS A 56 6.43 12.33 8.86
N PRO A 57 5.21 12.40 9.44
CA PRO A 57 4.45 11.22 9.82
C PRO A 57 4.21 10.24 8.66
N ALA A 58 3.96 10.75 7.45
CA ALA A 58 3.76 9.93 6.26
C ALA A 58 5.02 9.12 5.89
N CYS A 59 6.20 9.74 5.92
CA CYS A 59 7.47 9.07 5.66
C CYS A 59 7.78 8.01 6.74
N ILE A 60 7.53 8.33 8.01
CA ILE A 60 7.77 7.40 9.13
C ILE A 60 6.91 6.15 8.98
N LEU A 61 5.60 6.33 8.72
CA LEU A 61 4.68 5.21 8.52
C LEU A 61 5.08 4.35 7.30
N ARG A 62 5.41 4.99 6.18
CA ARG A 62 5.81 4.32 4.94
C ARG A 62 7.10 3.52 5.11
N ARG A 63 8.11 4.11 5.74
CA ARG A 63 9.39 3.46 6.05
C ARG A 63 9.20 2.29 7.01
N ARG A 64 8.46 2.47 8.11
CA ARG A 64 8.18 1.39 9.06
C ARG A 64 7.51 0.18 8.39
N GLY A 65 6.55 0.43 7.49
CA GLY A 65 5.93 -0.64 6.71
C GLY A 65 6.91 -1.35 5.78
N LEU A 66 7.83 -0.60 5.14
CA LEU A 66 8.85 -1.17 4.27
C LEU A 66 9.81 -2.04 5.08
N ASP A 67 10.30 -1.54 6.22
CA ASP A 67 11.21 -2.25 7.10
C ASP A 67 10.59 -3.56 7.61
N GLN A 68 9.33 -3.52 8.03
CA GLN A 68 8.58 -4.72 8.44
C GLN A 68 8.45 -5.74 7.31
N TYR A 69 8.13 -5.28 6.10
CA TYR A 69 8.03 -6.15 4.93
C TYR A 69 9.38 -6.77 4.55
N LEU A 70 10.47 -5.99 4.56
CA LEU A 70 11.80 -6.51 4.23
C LEU A 70 12.34 -7.48 5.28
N ALA A 71 12.02 -7.26 6.56
CA ALA A 71 12.42 -8.13 7.66
C ALA A 71 11.71 -9.50 7.63
N ASP A 72 10.45 -9.55 7.17
CA ASP A 72 9.66 -10.78 7.09
C ASP A 72 8.78 -10.83 5.83
N ARG A 73 9.43 -11.01 4.67
CA ARG A 73 8.72 -11.07 3.38
C ARG A 73 7.74 -12.23 3.31
N VAL A 74 8.10 -13.38 3.86
CA VAL A 74 7.29 -14.60 3.77
C VAL A 74 6.05 -14.46 4.64
N GLY A 75 6.20 -14.09 5.91
CA GLY A 75 5.08 -13.94 6.83
C GLY A 75 4.13 -12.81 6.42
N VAL A 76 4.63 -11.70 5.90
CA VAL A 76 3.78 -10.61 5.39
C VAL A 76 3.01 -11.04 4.15
N ASN A 77 3.61 -11.79 3.22
CA ASN A 77 2.91 -12.33 2.04
C ASN A 77 1.82 -13.33 2.43
N LEU A 78 2.06 -14.20 3.41
CA LEU A 78 1.03 -15.12 3.91
C LEU A 78 -0.18 -14.37 4.49
N ARG A 79 0.06 -13.32 5.27
CA ARG A 79 -1.02 -12.46 5.80
C ARG A 79 -1.77 -11.73 4.69
N LEU A 80 -1.06 -11.24 3.67
CA LEU A 80 -1.65 -10.60 2.50
C LEU A 80 -2.58 -11.57 1.74
N GLN A 81 -2.11 -12.79 1.44
CA GLN A 81 -2.89 -13.81 0.73
C GLN A 81 -4.19 -14.15 1.47
N HIS A 82 -4.08 -14.41 2.78
CA HIS A 82 -5.23 -14.66 3.63
C HIS A 82 -6.27 -13.53 3.57
N LYS A 83 -5.84 -12.26 3.56
CA LYS A 83 -6.74 -11.10 3.48
C LYS A 83 -7.32 -10.85 2.08
N GLN A 84 -6.61 -11.26 1.03
CA GLN A 84 -7.10 -11.15 -0.35
C GLN A 84 -7.97 -12.32 -0.80
N GLY A 85 -8.22 -13.29 0.09
CA GLY A 85 -9.00 -14.49 -0.22
C GLY A 85 -8.31 -15.37 -1.26
N ARG A 86 -6.97 -15.40 -1.24
CA ARG A 86 -6.12 -16.21 -2.12
C ARG A 86 -5.35 -17.26 -1.34
#